data_AF-A0A9K3LHN3-F1
#
_entry.id   AF-A0A9K3LHN3-F1
#
_cell.length_a   1.000
_cell.length_b   1.000
_cell.length_c   1.000
_cell.angle_alpha   90.00
_cell.angle_beta   90.00
_cell.angle_gamma   90.00
#
_symmetry.space_group_name_H-M   'P 1'
#
loop_
_entity.id
_entity.type
_entity.pdbx_description
1 polymer ?
#
loop_
_entity_poly.entity_id
_entity_poly.type
_entity_poly.pdbx_seq_one_letter_code
_entity_poly.pdbx_strand_id
1 'polypeptide(L)'
;MTALSTSTGNDTSRTKKKKMVGSTTLSRMMSSLNNRTIKLDFRLSGVMKGGNSIIADDAKNCSSEDGDTCHTAEMSLSFDEALGSDHVEFPSIPKRSVHFSPYTTVRRTLSRHSYTKEELQDCWYQKEDYNRILSSCHRLVTKYEQCMQEKTPFKYCLRGLEHQTAVRASIRASNRFSAVEMVFAAQYKNPEDVEAIADYYRTVSSSCHLWAHCVGLKDQKVAQRYCTT
;
A
#
# COMPACT_ATOMS: atom_id res chain seq x y z
N MET A 1 53.60 -26.63 -58.37
CA MET A 1 53.73 -27.87 -57.58
C MET A 1 54.00 -27.53 -56.12
N THR A 2 52.96 -27.42 -55.28
CA THR A 2 53.00 -27.43 -53.80
C THR A 2 51.55 -27.32 -53.35
N ALA A 3 50.89 -28.44 -53.03
CA ALA A 3 50.87 -29.17 -51.75
C ALA A 3 49.63 -28.77 -50.91
N LEU A 4 48.62 -29.64 -50.98
CA LEU A 4 47.46 -29.72 -50.12
C LEU A 4 47.88 -29.94 -48.66
N SER A 5 47.24 -29.26 -47.72
CA SER A 5 47.28 -29.59 -46.30
C SER A 5 45.86 -29.63 -45.74
N THR A 6 45.38 -30.84 -45.50
CA THR A 6 44.12 -31.13 -44.80
C THR A 6 44.34 -31.06 -43.30
N SER A 7 43.67 -30.13 -42.64
CA SER A 7 43.62 -30.00 -41.17
C SER A 7 42.34 -30.67 -40.66
N THR A 8 42.50 -31.80 -39.99
CA THR A 8 41.43 -32.52 -39.25
C THR A 8 41.38 -32.00 -37.82
N GLY A 9 40.39 -31.16 -37.52
CA GLY A 9 40.09 -30.69 -36.16
C GLY A 9 39.15 -31.65 -35.44
N ASN A 10 39.63 -32.27 -34.37
CA ASN A 10 38.85 -33.11 -33.45
C ASN A 10 37.97 -32.24 -32.54
N ASP A 11 36.67 -32.25 -32.78
CA ASP A 11 35.68 -31.54 -31.97
C ASP A 11 35.19 -32.43 -30.82
N THR A 12 35.83 -32.31 -29.65
CA THR A 12 35.43 -33.02 -28.43
C THR A 12 34.26 -32.30 -27.76
N SER A 13 33.06 -32.72 -28.13
CA SER A 13 31.79 -32.28 -27.54
C SER A 13 31.70 -32.69 -26.06
N ARG A 14 32.17 -31.80 -25.16
CA ARG A 14 32.03 -31.94 -23.71
C ARG A 14 30.68 -31.40 -23.24
N THR A 15 29.63 -32.22 -23.32
CA THR A 15 28.31 -31.91 -22.76
C THR A 15 28.38 -31.89 -21.24
N LYS A 16 28.54 -30.70 -20.63
CA LYS A 16 28.30 -30.50 -19.20
C LYS A 16 26.79 -30.55 -18.94
N LYS A 17 26.29 -31.69 -18.45
CA LYS A 17 24.96 -31.81 -17.82
C LYS A 17 24.89 -30.85 -16.64
N LYS A 18 24.37 -29.65 -16.87
CA LYS A 18 24.01 -28.68 -15.83
C LYS A 18 22.78 -29.26 -15.12
N LYS A 19 22.98 -29.83 -13.93
CA LYS A 19 21.88 -30.22 -13.02
C LYS A 19 21.05 -28.96 -12.76
N MET A 20 19.86 -28.87 -13.40
CA MET A 20 18.80 -27.96 -12.98
C MET A 20 18.34 -28.44 -11.61
N VAL A 21 18.93 -27.87 -10.55
CA VAL A 21 18.30 -27.90 -9.23
C VAL A 21 17.09 -27.00 -9.34
N GLY A 22 15.92 -27.63 -9.26
CA GLY A 22 14.62 -27.00 -9.46
C GLY A 22 14.47 -25.71 -8.67
N SER A 23 14.13 -24.66 -9.40
CA SER A 23 13.61 -23.39 -8.91
C SER A 23 12.20 -23.60 -8.31
N THR A 24 12.10 -24.38 -7.24
CA THR A 24 10.81 -24.67 -6.56
C THR A 24 10.60 -23.78 -5.33
N THR A 25 11.60 -23.00 -4.93
CA THR A 25 11.54 -22.19 -3.70
C THR A 25 10.77 -20.87 -3.88
N LEU A 26 10.80 -20.27 -5.08
CA LEU A 26 10.10 -19.00 -5.33
C LEU A 26 8.58 -19.17 -5.49
N SER A 27 8.13 -20.30 -6.06
CA SER A 27 6.68 -20.57 -6.17
C SER A 27 6.05 -20.80 -4.79
N ARG A 28 6.81 -21.32 -3.81
CA ARG A 28 6.31 -21.53 -2.45
C ARG A 28 6.19 -20.22 -1.64
N MET A 29 7.01 -19.21 -1.94
CA MET A 29 6.89 -17.88 -1.32
C MET A 29 5.72 -17.06 -1.91
N MET A 30 5.45 -17.18 -3.20
CA MET A 30 4.33 -16.47 -3.84
C MET A 30 2.96 -17.10 -3.52
N SER A 31 2.86 -18.43 -3.39
CA SER A 31 1.61 -19.08 -2.95
C SER A 31 1.31 -18.88 -1.46
N SER A 32 2.30 -18.52 -0.64
CA SER A 32 2.09 -18.26 0.80
C SER A 32 1.45 -16.90 1.08
N LEU A 33 1.42 -15.98 0.11
CA LEU A 33 0.81 -14.65 0.27
C LEU A 33 -0.70 -14.62 -0.08
N ASN A 34 -1.22 -15.63 -0.78
CA ASN A 34 -2.65 -15.68 -1.14
C ASN A 34 -3.54 -16.45 -0.14
N ASN A 35 -2.97 -17.16 0.84
CA ASN A 35 -3.73 -17.93 1.84
C ASN A 35 -3.40 -17.58 3.30
N ARG A 36 -2.70 -16.46 3.55
CA ARG A 36 -2.76 -15.84 4.87
C ARG A 36 -4.09 -15.07 4.96
N THR A 37 -5.18 -15.82 5.07
CA THR A 37 -6.28 -15.41 5.93
C THR A 37 -5.66 -15.30 7.31
N ILE A 38 -5.04 -14.15 7.59
CA ILE A 38 -4.73 -13.80 8.95
C ILE A 38 -6.11 -13.76 9.59
N LYS A 39 -6.44 -14.79 10.39
CA LYS A 39 -7.46 -14.66 11.42
C LYS A 39 -6.93 -13.59 12.36
N LEU A 40 -7.02 -12.33 11.92
CA LEU A 40 -7.11 -11.21 12.81
C LEU A 40 -8.52 -11.37 13.35
N ASP A 41 -8.64 -12.08 14.47
CA ASP A 41 -9.74 -11.92 15.39
C ASP A 41 -9.66 -10.45 15.86
N PHE A 42 -10.04 -9.54 14.97
CA PHE A 42 -10.26 -8.16 15.29
C PHE A 42 -11.58 -8.18 16.04
N ARG A 43 -11.46 -8.38 17.35
CA ARG A 43 -12.54 -8.26 18.31
C ARG A 43 -13.03 -6.80 18.22
N LEU A 44 -13.91 -6.53 17.25
CA LEU A 44 -14.76 -5.35 17.19
C LEU A 44 -15.79 -5.48 18.31
N SER A 45 -15.34 -5.56 19.56
CA SER A 45 -16.21 -5.43 20.71
C SER A 45 -16.06 -4.01 21.23
N GLY A 46 -17.10 -3.21 21.04
CA GLY A 46 -17.24 -1.93 21.70
C GLY A 46 -17.14 -0.77 20.74
N VAL A 47 -18.27 -0.43 20.12
CA VAL A 47 -18.89 0.90 20.19
C VAL A 47 -20.11 0.81 19.27
N MET A 48 -21.28 0.72 19.90
CA MET A 48 -22.63 1.09 19.43
C MET A 48 -23.66 0.15 20.06
N LYS A 49 -24.09 0.49 21.29
CA LYS A 49 -25.50 0.57 21.71
C LYS A 49 -25.59 0.70 23.22
N GLY A 50 -25.90 1.91 23.69
CA GLY A 50 -26.54 2.11 24.98
C GLY A 50 -27.97 1.55 24.96
N GLY A 51 -28.44 1.07 26.12
CA GLY A 51 -29.82 0.67 26.32
C GLY A 51 -30.01 -0.42 27.38
N ASN A 52 -30.08 0.01 28.64
CA ASN A 52 -30.83 -0.56 29.77
C ASN A 52 -30.82 -2.07 30.11
N SER A 53 -30.52 -2.30 31.40
CA SER A 53 -31.32 -3.08 32.38
C SER A 53 -30.86 -4.49 32.80
N ILE A 54 -30.28 -4.52 34.01
CA ILE A 54 -30.55 -5.43 35.16
C ILE A 54 -30.40 -6.96 34.93
N ILE A 55 -29.42 -7.60 35.62
CA ILE A 55 -29.58 -8.57 36.73
C ILE A 55 -28.22 -9.22 37.06
N ALA A 56 -27.79 -8.96 38.30
CA ALA A 56 -27.08 -9.78 39.30
C ALA A 56 -26.11 -10.92 38.92
N ASP A 57 -24.93 -10.82 39.53
CA ASP A 57 -24.23 -11.81 40.36
C ASP A 57 -23.92 -13.20 39.79
N ASP A 58 -22.63 -13.48 39.57
CA ASP A 58 -21.94 -14.42 40.47
C ASP A 58 -20.42 -14.33 40.35
N ALA A 59 -19.80 -14.05 41.50
CA ALA A 59 -18.36 -13.95 41.69
C ALA A 59 -17.78 -15.34 42.00
N LYS A 60 -16.70 -15.72 41.32
CA LYS A 60 -15.72 -16.71 41.84
C LYS A 60 -14.33 -16.51 41.24
N ASN A 61 -13.60 -15.63 41.90
CA ASN A 61 -12.26 -15.83 42.45
C ASN A 61 -11.27 -16.69 41.63
N CYS A 62 -10.34 -16.04 40.93
CA CYS A 62 -9.04 -16.63 40.63
C CYS A 62 -7.96 -15.54 40.64
N SER A 63 -7.26 -15.46 41.78
CA SER A 63 -6.13 -14.58 42.05
C SER A 63 -4.85 -15.19 41.47
N SER A 64 -4.34 -14.58 40.40
CA SER A 64 -2.95 -14.69 39.98
C SER A 64 -2.49 -13.29 39.59
N GLU A 65 -1.93 -12.60 40.57
CA GLU A 65 -1.26 -11.31 40.41
C GLU A 65 0.12 -11.57 39.82
N ASP A 66 0.30 -11.15 38.57
CA ASP A 66 1.54 -10.63 37.97
C ASP A 66 1.15 -10.10 36.58
N GLY A 67 0.29 -9.07 36.61
CA GLY A 67 -0.25 -8.41 35.44
C GLY A 67 0.60 -7.21 35.07
N ASP A 68 1.57 -7.42 34.17
CA ASP A 68 2.17 -6.33 33.37
C ASP A 68 1.05 -5.70 32.54
N THR A 69 0.42 -4.70 33.15
CA THR A 69 -0.65 -3.90 32.58
C THR A 69 0.01 -3.00 31.54
N CYS A 70 0.19 -3.53 30.33
CA CYS A 70 0.47 -2.69 29.18
C CYS A 70 -0.75 -1.78 29.01
N HIS A 71 -0.62 -0.54 29.44
CA HIS A 71 -1.58 0.52 29.18
C HIS A 71 -1.69 0.68 27.66
N THR A 72 -2.57 -0.10 27.03
CA THR A 72 -3.24 0.33 25.81
C THR A 72 -4.13 1.48 26.22
N ALA A 73 -3.53 2.67 26.28
CA ALA A 73 -4.26 3.91 26.31
C ALA A 73 -5.11 3.92 25.06
N GLU A 74 -6.38 3.54 25.20
CA GLU A 74 -7.42 3.88 24.25
C GLU A 74 -7.41 5.40 24.16
N MET A 75 -6.76 5.94 23.13
CA MET A 75 -6.98 7.30 22.68
C MET A 75 -8.35 7.32 21.99
N SER A 76 -9.41 7.15 22.79
CA SER A 76 -10.76 7.60 22.45
C SER A 76 -10.77 9.13 22.58
N LEU A 77 -10.01 9.81 21.72
CA LEU A 77 -10.15 11.24 21.55
C LEU A 77 -11.51 11.48 20.88
N SER A 78 -12.48 11.88 21.70
CA SER A 78 -13.73 12.47 21.25
C SER A 78 -13.40 13.65 20.35
N PHE A 79 -13.52 13.43 19.03
CA PHE A 79 -13.22 14.42 17.99
C PHE A 79 -14.09 15.68 18.14
N ASP A 80 -15.24 15.57 18.79
CA ASP A 80 -16.24 16.64 18.89
C ASP A 80 -15.97 17.67 20.00
N GLU A 81 -15.06 17.40 20.95
CA GLU A 81 -14.83 18.32 22.10
C GLU A 81 -13.60 19.23 21.95
N ALA A 82 -12.70 18.96 20.99
CA ALA A 82 -11.49 19.76 20.76
C ALA A 82 -11.68 20.87 19.71
N LEU A 83 -12.81 20.90 19.01
CA LEU A 83 -13.19 22.01 18.14
C LEU A 83 -14.03 22.98 18.97
N GLY A 84 -13.35 23.75 19.82
CA GLY A 84 -13.90 25.01 20.30
C GLY A 84 -14.52 25.74 19.11
N SER A 85 -15.73 26.25 19.31
CA SER A 85 -16.55 26.97 18.32
C SER A 85 -15.94 28.31 17.90
N ASP A 86 -14.62 28.37 17.78
CA ASP A 86 -13.91 29.40 17.06
C ASP A 86 -14.14 29.09 15.58
N HIS A 87 -15.03 29.87 14.99
CA HIS A 87 -15.34 29.88 13.57
C HIS A 87 -14.02 30.12 12.81
N VAL A 88 -13.30 29.05 12.48
CA VAL A 88 -12.11 29.12 11.63
C VAL A 88 -12.62 29.56 10.27
N GLU A 89 -12.57 30.87 10.01
CA GLU A 89 -12.76 31.42 8.68
C GLU A 89 -11.70 30.81 7.78
N PHE A 90 -12.08 29.74 7.08
CA PHE A 90 -11.26 29.18 6.03
C PHE A 90 -11.10 30.29 4.99
N PRO A 91 -9.86 30.77 4.74
CA PRO A 91 -9.64 31.85 3.80
C PRO A 91 -10.29 31.47 2.47
N SER A 92 -11.17 32.33 1.95
CA SER A 92 -11.91 32.05 0.72
C SER A 92 -10.90 31.78 -0.39
N ILE A 93 -10.77 30.51 -0.80
CA ILE A 93 -9.82 30.13 -1.83
C ILE A 93 -10.30 30.80 -3.11
N PRO A 94 -9.50 31.70 -3.73
CA PRO A 94 -9.91 32.38 -4.95
C PRO A 94 -10.30 31.35 -6.00
N LYS A 95 -11.45 31.55 -6.66
CA LYS A 95 -11.97 30.65 -7.69
C LYS A 95 -10.93 30.55 -8.81
N ARG A 96 -10.19 29.44 -8.85
CA ARG A 96 -9.27 29.13 -9.94
C ARG A 96 -10.10 28.68 -11.14
N SER A 97 -10.03 29.39 -12.24
CA SER A 97 -10.59 28.94 -13.52
C SER A 97 -9.50 28.21 -14.31
N VAL A 98 -9.85 27.04 -14.85
CA VAL A 98 -8.99 26.32 -15.80
C VAL A 98 -9.39 26.79 -17.19
N HIS A 99 -8.46 27.40 -17.92
CA HIS A 99 -8.62 27.76 -19.31
C HIS A 99 -7.73 26.85 -20.16
N PHE A 100 -8.28 26.34 -21.27
CA PHE A 100 -7.49 25.60 -22.25
C PHE A 100 -6.96 26.56 -23.30
N SER A 101 -5.71 26.32 -23.74
CA SER A 101 -5.16 27.03 -24.89
C SER A 101 -6.03 26.73 -26.12
N PRO A 102 -6.41 27.74 -26.93
CA PRO A 102 -7.16 27.53 -28.16
C PRO A 102 -6.34 26.76 -29.22
N TYR A 103 -5.02 26.68 -29.03
CA TYR A 103 -4.10 25.93 -29.88
C TYR A 103 -3.45 24.80 -29.07
N THR A 104 -3.48 23.59 -29.64
CA THR A 104 -2.78 22.43 -29.11
C THR A 104 -1.83 21.88 -30.16
N THR A 105 -0.62 21.50 -29.74
CA THR A 105 0.34 20.81 -30.62
C THR A 105 0.19 19.31 -30.40
N VAL A 106 -0.28 18.59 -31.41
CA VAL A 106 -0.37 17.13 -31.35
C VAL A 106 0.95 16.55 -31.83
N ARG A 107 1.59 15.74 -30.98
CA ARG A 107 2.72 14.89 -31.39
C ARG A 107 2.19 13.49 -31.65
N ARG A 108 2.57 12.90 -32.79
CA ARG A 108 2.26 11.50 -33.06
C ARG A 108 3.14 10.63 -32.18
N THR A 109 2.55 10.03 -31.15
CA THR A 109 3.21 8.99 -30.35
C THR A 109 3.04 7.66 -31.06
N LEU A 110 4.14 6.92 -31.26
CA LEU A 110 4.08 5.56 -31.79
C LEU A 110 3.37 4.65 -30.79
N SER A 111 2.46 3.80 -31.29
CA SER A 111 1.84 2.77 -30.46
C SER A 111 2.90 1.76 -30.04
N ARG A 112 2.86 1.27 -28.80
CA ARG A 112 3.76 0.22 -28.31
C ARG A 112 3.74 -1.03 -29.19
N HIS A 113 2.61 -1.33 -29.83
CA HIS A 113 2.46 -2.47 -30.73
C HIS A 113 3.18 -2.29 -32.07
N SER A 114 3.62 -1.07 -32.40
CA SER A 114 4.36 -0.73 -33.61
C SER A 114 5.88 -0.76 -33.44
N TYR A 115 6.38 -1.02 -32.23
CA TYR A 115 7.82 -1.05 -31.95
C TYR A 115 8.42 -2.36 -32.45
N THR A 116 9.64 -2.31 -32.99
CA THR A 116 10.40 -3.53 -33.28
C THR A 116 10.81 -4.22 -31.98
N LYS A 117 11.27 -5.48 -32.07
CA LYS A 117 11.70 -6.22 -30.88
C LYS A 117 12.96 -5.61 -30.28
N GLU A 118 13.84 -5.09 -31.13
CA GLU A 118 15.07 -4.39 -30.77
C GLU A 118 14.73 -3.08 -30.04
N GLU A 119 13.80 -2.28 -30.58
CA GLU A 119 13.33 -1.06 -29.92
C GLU A 119 12.66 -1.35 -28.57
N LEU A 120 11.86 -2.42 -28.47
CA LEU A 120 11.26 -2.85 -27.20
C LEU A 120 12.31 -3.29 -26.17
N GLN A 121 13.42 -3.89 -26.63
CA GLN A 121 14.53 -4.29 -25.76
C GLN A 121 15.31 -3.06 -25.26
N ASP A 122 15.47 -2.04 -26.09
CA ASP A 122 16.24 -0.85 -25.75
C ASP A 122 15.44 0.21 -24.97
N CYS A 123 14.13 0.32 -25.17
CA CYS A 123 13.35 1.42 -24.61
C CYS A 123 12.87 1.21 -23.16
N TRP A 124 12.78 -0.03 -22.68
CA TRP A 124 12.11 -0.34 -21.40
C TRP A 124 12.89 -1.33 -20.55
N TYR A 125 12.62 -1.28 -19.23
CA TYR A 125 13.04 -2.33 -18.31
C TYR A 125 12.59 -3.70 -18.83
N GLN A 126 13.55 -4.61 -18.98
CA GLN A 126 13.25 -5.99 -19.32
C GLN A 126 12.51 -6.66 -18.17
N LYS A 127 11.89 -7.80 -18.46
CA LYS A 127 11.20 -8.59 -17.42
C LYS A 127 12.14 -8.90 -16.25
N GLU A 128 13.40 -9.18 -16.55
CA GLU A 128 14.47 -9.44 -15.59
C GLU A 128 14.77 -8.20 -14.74
N ASP A 129 14.83 -7.02 -15.33
CA ASP A 129 15.01 -5.75 -14.63
C ASP A 129 13.86 -5.49 -13.66
N TYR A 130 12.63 -5.67 -14.14
CA TYR A 130 11.44 -5.48 -13.33
C TYR A 130 11.43 -6.42 -12.13
N ASN A 131 11.76 -7.70 -12.34
CA ASN A 131 11.88 -8.68 -11.26
C ASN A 131 12.97 -8.30 -10.25
N ARG A 132 14.11 -7.75 -10.71
CA ARG A 132 15.17 -7.25 -9.82
C ARG A 132 14.70 -6.06 -8.98
N ILE A 133 14.00 -5.11 -9.59
CA ILE A 133 13.42 -3.95 -8.91
C ILE A 133 12.42 -4.42 -7.85
N LEU A 134 11.47 -5.28 -8.22
CA LEU A 134 10.48 -5.83 -7.30
C LEU A 134 11.13 -6.56 -6.13
N SER A 135 12.11 -7.43 -6.41
CA SER A 135 12.84 -8.16 -5.37
C SER A 135 13.55 -7.22 -4.39
N SER A 136 14.09 -6.11 -4.91
CA SER A 136 14.70 -5.07 -4.08
C SER A 136 13.67 -4.35 -3.20
N CYS A 137 12.52 -3.97 -3.76
CA CYS A 137 11.40 -3.36 -3.03
C CYS A 137 10.91 -4.28 -1.90
N HIS A 138 10.65 -5.56 -2.20
CA HIS A 138 10.23 -6.53 -1.20
C HIS A 138 11.26 -6.67 -0.07
N ARG A 139 12.55 -6.75 -0.41
CA ARG A 139 13.62 -6.82 0.58
C ARG A 139 13.65 -5.58 1.49
N LEU A 140 13.39 -4.39 0.97
CA LEU A 140 13.30 -3.16 1.77
C LEU A 140 12.12 -3.21 2.73
N VAL A 141 10.94 -3.65 2.27
CA VAL A 141 9.74 -3.80 3.10
C VAL A 141 9.99 -4.81 4.22
N THR A 142 10.55 -5.98 3.91
CA THR A 142 10.88 -7.00 4.92
C THR A 142 11.86 -6.47 5.97
N LYS A 143 12.91 -5.76 5.54
CA LYS A 143 13.88 -5.14 6.47
C LYS A 143 13.21 -4.09 7.36
N TYR A 144 12.31 -3.29 6.79
CA TYR A 144 11.57 -2.30 7.58
C TYR A 144 10.72 -2.95 8.66
N GLU A 145 9.97 -4.00 8.30
CA GLU A 145 9.13 -4.73 9.26
C GLU A 145 9.96 -5.36 10.37
N GLN A 146 11.15 -5.89 10.05
CA GLN A 146 12.12 -6.36 11.05
C GLN A 146 12.60 -5.23 11.96
N CYS A 147 13.02 -4.09 11.40
CA CYS A 147 13.44 -2.92 12.20
C CYS A 147 12.33 -2.41 13.13
N MET A 148 11.07 -2.44 12.69
CA MET A 148 9.92 -2.07 13.52
C MET A 148 9.73 -3.02 14.71
N GLN A 149 9.96 -4.33 14.53
CA GLN A 149 9.90 -5.31 15.60
C GLN A 149 11.05 -5.14 16.60
N GLU A 150 12.26 -4.86 16.10
CA GLU A 150 13.46 -4.66 16.91
C GLU A 150 13.55 -3.24 17.52
N LYS A 151 12.61 -2.34 17.18
CA LYS A 151 12.63 -0.91 17.54
C LYS A 151 13.92 -0.20 17.11
N THR A 152 14.55 -0.67 16.04
CA THR A 152 15.78 -0.07 15.49
C THR A 152 15.46 1.00 14.44
N PRO A 153 16.24 2.09 14.35
CA PRO A 153 15.99 3.13 13.37
C PRO A 153 16.18 2.61 11.95
N PHE A 154 15.15 2.77 11.10
CA PHE A 154 15.22 2.38 9.69
C PHE A 154 15.81 3.49 8.83
N LYS A 155 16.90 3.19 8.10
CA LYS A 155 17.67 4.18 7.33
C LYS A 155 17.11 4.48 5.93
N TYR A 156 16.30 3.60 5.35
CA TYR A 156 15.87 3.73 3.96
C TYR A 156 14.51 4.42 3.83
N CYS A 157 14.29 5.07 2.69
CA CYS A 157 13.00 5.66 2.36
C CYS A 157 11.99 4.56 1.98
N LEU A 158 10.78 4.63 2.53
CA LEU A 158 9.66 3.74 2.16
C LEU A 158 8.61 4.44 1.30
N ARG A 159 8.90 5.64 0.80
CA ARG A 159 7.97 6.38 -0.04
C ARG A 159 7.62 5.54 -1.27
N GLY A 160 6.32 5.35 -1.52
CA GLY A 160 5.81 4.50 -2.58
C GLY A 160 5.73 3.00 -2.24
N LEU A 161 6.38 2.56 -1.15
CA LEU A 161 6.35 1.17 -0.66
C LEU A 161 5.53 1.01 0.62
N GLU A 162 4.96 2.10 1.17
CA GLU A 162 4.21 2.06 2.42
C GLU A 162 3.07 1.06 2.32
N HIS A 163 2.40 1.00 1.17
CA HIS A 163 1.29 0.11 0.90
C HIS A 163 1.64 -1.38 0.88
N GLN A 164 2.93 -1.72 0.77
CA GLN A 164 3.41 -3.10 0.79
C GLN A 164 3.69 -3.59 2.21
N THR A 165 3.78 -2.68 3.19
CA THR A 165 3.89 -3.06 4.60
C THR A 165 2.58 -3.72 5.08
N ALA A 166 2.68 -4.77 5.89
CA ALA A 166 1.51 -5.54 6.34
C ALA A 166 0.45 -4.66 7.02
N VAL A 167 0.89 -3.72 7.88
CA VAL A 167 -0.01 -2.81 8.60
C VAL A 167 -0.77 -1.90 7.64
N ARG A 168 -0.08 -1.22 6.71
CA ARG A 168 -0.74 -0.29 5.78
C ARG A 168 -1.55 -1.01 4.72
N ALA A 169 -1.11 -2.20 4.28
CA ALA A 169 -1.89 -3.05 3.40
C ALA A 169 -3.22 -3.44 4.05
N SER A 170 -3.18 -3.84 5.33
CA SER A 170 -4.36 -4.17 6.13
C SER A 170 -5.30 -2.97 6.29
N ILE A 171 -4.79 -1.81 6.70
CA ILE A 171 -5.59 -0.58 6.84
C ILE A 171 -6.25 -0.21 5.51
N ARG A 172 -5.53 -0.27 4.39
CA ARG A 172 -6.10 -0.01 3.06
C ARG A 172 -7.16 -1.02 2.65
N ALA A 173 -7.01 -2.29 3.02
CA ALA A 173 -8.01 -3.31 2.75
C ALA A 173 -9.27 -3.05 3.58
N SER A 174 -9.12 -2.79 4.88
CA SER A 174 -10.19 -2.45 5.80
C SER A 174 -10.96 -1.21 5.34
N ASN A 175 -10.28 -0.10 5.06
CA ASN A 175 -10.93 1.14 4.61
C ASN A 175 -11.69 0.96 3.30
N ARG A 176 -11.17 0.14 2.36
CA ARG A 176 -11.89 -0.19 1.12
C ARG A 176 -13.13 -1.03 1.40
N PHE A 177 -13.00 -2.04 2.27
CA PHE A 177 -14.13 -2.88 2.65
C PHE A 177 -15.24 -2.05 3.31
N SER A 178 -14.91 -1.23 4.30
CA SER A 178 -15.88 -0.34 4.97
C SER A 178 -16.52 0.66 4.00
N ALA A 179 -15.76 1.21 3.05
CA ALA A 179 -16.31 2.12 2.06
C ALA A 179 -17.32 1.41 1.14
N VAL A 180 -16.99 0.20 0.68
CA VAL A 180 -17.90 -0.61 -0.15
C VAL A 180 -19.15 -0.99 0.63
N GLU A 181 -19.01 -1.46 1.87
CA GLU A 181 -20.12 -1.84 2.73
C GLU A 181 -21.08 -0.67 2.96
N MET A 182 -20.56 0.52 3.30
CA MET A 182 -21.37 1.72 3.53
C MET A 182 -22.08 2.20 2.26
N VAL A 183 -21.40 2.18 1.12
CA VAL A 183 -22.01 2.54 -0.17
C VAL A 183 -23.13 1.57 -0.54
N PHE A 184 -22.91 0.26 -0.38
CA PHE A 184 -23.96 -0.74 -0.65
C PHE A 184 -25.13 -0.65 0.32
N ALA A 185 -24.88 -0.40 1.61
CA ALA A 185 -25.94 -0.17 2.58
C ALA A 185 -26.80 1.06 2.24
N ALA A 186 -26.17 2.14 1.75
CA ALA A 186 -26.87 3.34 1.28
C ALA A 186 -27.68 3.08 0.01
N GLN A 187 -27.07 2.43 -0.98
CA GLN A 187 -27.72 2.06 -2.24
C GLN A 187 -28.92 1.13 -2.02
N TYR A 188 -28.81 0.18 -1.09
CA TYR A 188 -29.92 -0.71 -0.78
C TYR A 188 -31.11 0.02 -0.16
N LYS A 189 -30.85 1.07 0.64
CA LYS A 189 -31.91 1.88 1.26
C LYS A 189 -32.57 2.81 0.25
N ASN A 190 -31.78 3.59 -0.49
CA ASN A 190 -32.26 4.59 -1.45
C ASN A 190 -31.30 4.68 -2.65
N PRO A 191 -31.51 3.86 -3.70
CA PRO A 191 -30.57 3.80 -4.83
C PRO A 191 -30.54 5.07 -5.69
N GLU A 192 -31.60 5.88 -5.66
CA GLU A 192 -31.69 7.12 -6.44
C GLU A 192 -31.03 8.33 -5.74
N ASP A 193 -30.78 8.24 -4.43
CA ASP A 193 -30.19 9.33 -3.66
C ASP A 193 -28.65 9.32 -3.75
N VAL A 194 -28.16 9.87 -4.86
CA VAL A 194 -26.72 9.95 -5.16
C VAL A 194 -25.97 10.80 -4.12
N GLU A 195 -26.60 11.84 -3.58
CA GLU A 195 -25.96 12.73 -2.59
C GLU A 195 -25.77 12.01 -1.25
N ALA A 196 -26.77 11.26 -0.78
CA ALA A 196 -26.62 10.45 0.43
C ALA A 196 -25.49 9.42 0.29
N ILE A 197 -25.39 8.73 -0.86
CA ILE A 197 -24.30 7.78 -1.12
C ILE A 197 -22.94 8.49 -1.09
N ALA A 198 -22.85 9.68 -1.69
CA ALA A 198 -21.63 10.48 -1.69
C ALA A 198 -21.22 10.91 -0.28
N ASP A 199 -22.17 11.29 0.57
CA ASP A 199 -21.93 11.66 1.96
C ASP A 199 -21.45 10.49 2.81
N TYR A 200 -22.03 9.29 2.64
CA TYR A 200 -21.53 8.08 3.29
C TYR A 200 -20.10 7.76 2.86
N TYR A 201 -19.79 7.82 1.56
CA TYR A 201 -18.45 7.59 1.06
C TYR A 201 -17.47 8.65 1.60
N ARG A 202 -17.86 9.92 1.63
CA ARG A 202 -17.06 11.03 2.17
C ARG A 202 -16.75 10.80 3.65
N THR A 203 -17.75 10.34 4.41
CA THR A 203 -17.60 10.02 5.83
C THR A 203 -16.51 8.97 6.05
N VAL A 204 -16.58 7.84 5.34
CA VAL A 204 -15.58 6.75 5.48
C VAL A 204 -14.20 7.14 4.95
N SER A 205 -14.15 7.92 3.87
CA SER A 205 -12.88 8.33 3.23
C SER A 205 -12.20 9.56 3.88
N SER A 206 -12.88 10.26 4.79
CA SER A 206 -12.38 11.47 5.47
C SER A 206 -10.99 11.29 6.10
N SER A 207 -10.81 10.20 6.85
CA SER A 207 -9.53 9.85 7.49
C SER A 207 -8.41 9.62 6.47
N CYS A 208 -8.73 8.99 5.33
CA CYS A 208 -7.80 8.76 4.25
C CYS A 208 -7.38 10.07 3.58
N HIS A 209 -8.33 10.99 3.35
CA HIS A 209 -8.06 12.32 2.81
C HIS A 209 -7.14 13.12 3.74
N LEU A 210 -7.45 13.14 5.04
CA LEU A 210 -6.63 13.84 6.02
C LEU A 210 -5.21 13.27 6.06
N TRP A 211 -5.08 11.93 6.06
CA TRP A 211 -3.77 11.28 6.03
C TRP A 211 -2.97 11.64 4.77
N ALA A 212 -3.60 11.61 3.60
CA ALA A 212 -2.97 11.98 2.33
C ALA A 212 -2.52 13.45 2.34
N HIS A 213 -3.34 14.35 2.87
CA HIS A 213 -3.00 15.76 3.02
C HIS A 213 -1.79 15.97 3.94
N CYS A 214 -1.81 15.36 5.14
CA CYS A 214 -0.71 15.41 6.09
C CYS A 214 0.60 14.86 5.49
N VAL A 215 0.53 13.78 4.71
CA VAL A 215 1.67 13.22 4.01
C VAL A 215 2.18 14.18 2.93
N GLY A 216 1.29 14.78 2.12
CA GLY A 216 1.66 15.77 1.11
C GLY A 216 2.37 16.99 1.70
N LEU A 217 1.89 17.50 2.84
CA LEU A 217 2.56 18.60 3.54
C LEU A 217 3.96 18.23 4.05
N LYS A 218 4.16 16.99 4.49
CA LYS A 218 5.49 16.50 4.90
C LYS A 218 6.43 16.44 3.69
N ASP A 219 5.96 15.89 2.58
CA ASP A 219 6.73 15.82 1.33
C ASP A 219 7.11 17.21 0.81
N GLN A 220 6.16 18.15 0.82
CA GLN A 220 6.41 19.54 0.45
C GLN A 220 7.55 20.15 1.27
N LYS A 221 7.52 19.99 2.60
CA LYS A 221 8.57 20.50 3.49
C LYS A 221 9.93 19.86 3.21
N VAL A 222 9.96 18.56 2.91
CA VAL A 222 11.19 17.86 2.56
C VAL A 222 11.74 18.38 1.23
N ALA A 223 10.90 18.51 0.20
CA ALA A 223 11.29 19.02 -1.11
C ALA A 223 11.81 20.47 -1.04
N GLN A 224 11.15 21.34 -0.27
CA GLN A 224 11.58 22.73 -0.07
C GLN A 224 13.01 22.80 0.48
N ARG A 225 13.39 21.94 1.44
CA ARG A 225 14.74 21.91 1.99
C ARG A 225 15.81 21.58 0.96
N TYR A 226 15.49 20.74 -0.04
CA TYR A 226 16.42 20.40 -1.13
C TYR A 226 16.52 21.48 -2.20
N CYS A 227 15.49 22.32 -2.37
CA CYS A 227 15.47 23.35 -3.40
C CYS A 227 16.14 24.67 -2.95
N THR A 228 16.31 24.87 -1.65
CA THR A 228 16.92 26.09 -1.08
C THR A 228 18.43 26.00 -0.87
N THR A 229 19.04 24.84 -1.13
CA THR A 229 20.48 24.58 -1.08
C THR A 229 21.09 24.61 -2.46
#